data_AF-A0A1G6U1V9-F1
#
_entry.id   AF-A0A1G6U1V9-F1
#
_cell.length_a   1.000
_cell.length_b   1.000
_cell.length_c   1.000
_cell.angle_alpha   90.00
_cell.angle_beta   90.00
_cell.angle_gamma   90.00
#
_symmetry.space_group_name_H-M   'P 1'
#
loop_
_entity.id
_entity.type
_entity.pdbx_description
1 polymer ?
#
loop_
_entity_poly.entity_id
_entity_poly.type
_entity_poly.pdbx_seq_one_letter_code
_entity_poly.pdbx_strand_id
1 'polypeptide(L)'
;MTQTTDAGPLAELKAKFPNGVWTTRANARLQDALIEGAGLGRLQPAVGWAARMQATEAPEPFSSPRMLLFAGAYPQGWDTGDYTPVEEHATELEQGRGPLAEQATRSGLPVTVVRTGASEGVDGPLLDEAELDAALRLGRETADRAIDEGADLLLISALGAGATTASVAVCSFIAKDDITTFQPQLHAPGGSVFDSAWMGRVAALRDHVAFNRGFKRSPEALISRLGGAAIGTMAAAMFTAAVRSTPMLIDGPAAMAAMMIARDFGLAAPKWCYAPNRSAHPVVAKLAKQGGLADDLGFDLDLPDAVALPIGWDLIQQGLRLSQALPMPAKEEPEPEPAAEAAETMEDGSDADAAGPDAEPESDGSAAETEPAATTAAGDAGSTEAAESADVADATDAAETAEAAPETVAAETEPTAAPQTKDAPA
;
A
#
# COMPACT_ATOMS: atom_id res chain seq x y z
N MET A 1 40.47 15.42 -9.57
CA MET A 1 40.05 14.04 -9.27
C MET A 1 38.56 14.02 -9.51
N THR A 2 38.12 13.38 -10.59
CA THR A 2 36.70 13.12 -10.85
C THR A 2 36.22 12.22 -9.72
N GLN A 3 35.45 12.79 -8.78
CA GLN A 3 34.66 11.98 -7.86
C GLN A 3 33.76 11.12 -8.73
N THR A 4 34.04 9.82 -8.74
CA THR A 4 33.09 8.82 -9.18
C THR A 4 31.82 9.11 -8.42
N THR A 5 30.75 9.50 -9.11
CA THR A 5 29.41 9.58 -8.53
C THR A 5 29.13 8.19 -7.99
N ASP A 6 29.30 7.99 -6.69
CA ASP A 6 28.97 6.72 -6.05
C ASP A 6 27.49 6.52 -6.31
N ALA A 7 27.17 5.51 -7.13
CA ALA A 7 25.80 5.28 -7.53
C ALA A 7 25.02 5.00 -6.24
N GLY A 8 24.00 5.82 -5.93
CA GLY A 8 23.26 5.69 -4.67
C GLY A 8 22.76 4.26 -4.45
N PRO A 9 22.42 3.86 -3.20
CA PRO A 9 22.27 2.44 -2.81
C PRO A 9 21.26 1.62 -3.63
N LEU A 10 20.39 2.29 -4.40
CA LEU A 10 19.33 1.68 -5.20
C LEU A 10 19.51 1.88 -6.72
N ALA A 11 20.53 2.63 -7.16
CA ALA A 11 20.64 3.14 -8.53
C ALA A 11 20.74 2.05 -9.61
N GLU A 12 21.29 0.88 -9.27
CA GLU A 12 21.46 -0.24 -10.20
C GLU A 12 20.27 -1.21 -10.21
N LEU A 13 19.32 -1.04 -9.29
CA LEU A 13 18.21 -1.96 -9.12
C LEU A 13 17.09 -1.68 -10.14
N LYS A 14 16.46 -2.74 -10.64
CA LYS A 14 15.34 -2.63 -11.58
C LYS A 14 14.22 -3.59 -11.23
N ALA A 15 13.11 -3.05 -10.74
CA ALA A 15 11.90 -3.82 -10.46
C ALA A 15 11.23 -4.29 -11.76
N LYS A 16 10.82 -5.57 -11.78
CA LYS A 16 10.05 -6.15 -12.88
C LYS A 16 8.55 -6.00 -12.58
N PHE A 17 7.74 -5.84 -13.63
CA PHE A 17 6.29 -5.93 -13.47
C PHE A 17 5.87 -7.39 -13.24
N PRO A 18 5.00 -7.68 -12.27
CA PRO A 18 4.40 -9.00 -12.16
C PRO A 18 3.51 -9.28 -13.37
N ASN A 19 3.43 -10.54 -13.81
CA ASN A 19 2.67 -10.90 -14.99
C ASN A 19 1.17 -10.93 -14.69
N GLY A 20 0.44 -9.93 -15.21
CA GLY A 20 -1.00 -9.78 -14.99
C GLY A 20 -1.87 -10.88 -15.60
N VAL A 21 -1.35 -11.68 -16.54
CA VAL A 21 -2.10 -12.80 -17.15
C VAL A 21 -2.58 -13.79 -16.09
N TRP A 22 -1.81 -13.98 -15.03
CA TRP A 22 -2.19 -14.90 -13.95
C TRP A 22 -3.38 -14.42 -13.13
N THR A 23 -3.55 -13.10 -12.96
CA THR A 23 -4.77 -12.54 -12.37
C THR A 23 -5.99 -12.90 -13.24
N THR A 24 -5.88 -12.75 -14.56
CA THR A 24 -6.96 -13.09 -15.49
C THR A 24 -7.28 -14.58 -15.46
N ARG A 25 -6.26 -15.45 -15.50
CA ARG A 25 -6.44 -16.91 -15.44
C ARG A 25 -7.04 -17.38 -14.12
N ALA A 26 -6.59 -16.83 -12.99
CA ALA A 26 -7.18 -17.14 -11.69
C ALA A 26 -8.64 -16.71 -11.60
N ASN A 27 -8.99 -15.53 -12.14
CA ASN A 27 -10.38 -15.08 -12.18
C ASN A 27 -11.25 -15.97 -13.08
N ALA A 28 -10.75 -16.36 -14.26
CA ALA A 28 -11.46 -17.29 -15.14
C ALA A 28 -11.69 -18.64 -14.46
N ARG A 29 -10.64 -19.21 -13.84
CA ARG A 29 -10.75 -20.42 -13.03
C ARG A 29 -11.82 -20.30 -11.94
N LEU A 30 -11.88 -19.18 -11.23
CA LEU A 30 -12.89 -18.98 -10.19
C LEU A 30 -14.31 -18.82 -10.74
N GLN A 31 -14.48 -18.31 -11.96
CA GLN A 31 -15.78 -18.24 -12.64
C GLN A 31 -16.31 -19.62 -13.03
N ASP A 32 -15.41 -20.55 -13.37
CA ASP A 32 -15.76 -21.93 -13.71
C ASP A 32 -16.03 -22.81 -12.47
N ALA A 33 -15.80 -22.31 -11.25
CA ALA A 33 -16.02 -23.07 -10.03
C ALA A 33 -17.49 -23.48 -9.88
N LEU A 34 -17.73 -24.74 -9.50
CA LEU A 34 -19.06 -25.34 -9.34
C LEU A 34 -19.69 -24.96 -7.99
N ILE A 35 -19.86 -23.65 -7.77
CA ILE A 35 -20.46 -23.10 -6.55
C ILE A 35 -21.81 -22.44 -6.85
N GLU A 36 -22.73 -22.54 -5.89
CA GLU A 36 -23.96 -21.76 -5.90
C GLU A 36 -23.67 -20.34 -5.36
N GLY A 37 -23.79 -19.31 -6.19
CA GLY A 37 -23.63 -17.90 -5.77
C GLY A 37 -22.71 -17.08 -6.65
N ALA A 38 -22.39 -15.86 -6.20
CA ALA A 38 -21.64 -14.86 -6.97
C ALA A 38 -20.10 -14.96 -6.85
N GLY A 39 -19.57 -16.01 -6.23
CA GLY A 39 -18.13 -16.21 -6.04
C GLY A 39 -17.58 -15.81 -4.68
N LEU A 40 -16.29 -15.47 -4.63
CA LEU A 40 -15.54 -15.20 -3.39
C LEU A 40 -15.72 -13.76 -2.86
N GLY A 41 -16.54 -12.93 -3.52
CA GLY A 41 -16.77 -11.54 -3.13
C GLY A 41 -15.46 -10.76 -3.01
N ARG A 42 -15.27 -10.04 -1.90
CA ARG A 42 -14.09 -9.20 -1.66
C ARG A 42 -12.78 -9.98 -1.48
N LEU A 43 -12.81 -11.31 -1.35
CA LEU A 43 -11.59 -12.13 -1.33
C LEU A 43 -11.02 -12.38 -2.73
N GLN A 44 -11.83 -12.24 -3.78
CA GLN A 44 -11.39 -12.53 -5.15
C GLN A 44 -10.22 -11.63 -5.63
N PRO A 45 -10.22 -10.31 -5.39
CA PRO A 45 -9.06 -9.46 -5.69
C PRO A 45 -7.76 -9.94 -5.03
N ALA A 46 -7.82 -10.46 -3.79
CA ALA A 46 -6.66 -11.03 -3.10
C ALA A 46 -6.16 -12.32 -3.78
N VAL A 47 -7.07 -13.20 -4.23
CA VAL A 47 -6.69 -14.40 -4.98
C VAL A 47 -6.05 -14.02 -6.32
N GLY A 48 -6.64 -13.09 -7.06
CA GLY A 48 -6.08 -12.59 -8.31
C GLY A 48 -4.72 -11.89 -8.13
N TRP A 49 -4.54 -11.21 -7.00
CA TRP A 49 -3.24 -10.64 -6.59
C TRP A 49 -2.21 -11.74 -6.30
N ALA A 50 -2.55 -12.75 -5.49
CA ALA A 50 -1.61 -13.84 -5.18
C ALA A 50 -1.24 -14.64 -6.44
N ALA A 51 -2.19 -14.83 -7.36
CA ALA A 51 -1.96 -15.48 -8.65
C ALA A 51 -0.87 -14.80 -9.47
N ARG A 52 -0.91 -13.46 -9.59
CA ARG A 52 0.15 -12.70 -10.29
C ARG A 52 1.50 -12.72 -9.58
N MET A 53 1.49 -12.87 -8.25
CA MET A 53 2.70 -12.93 -7.44
C MET A 53 3.39 -14.29 -7.56
N GLN A 54 2.62 -15.37 -7.57
CA GLN A 54 3.12 -16.75 -7.62
C GLN A 54 3.20 -17.32 -9.05
N ALA A 55 2.81 -16.54 -10.05
CA ALA A 55 2.78 -16.93 -11.45
C ALA A 55 1.99 -18.23 -11.71
N THR A 56 0.79 -18.33 -11.12
CA THR A 56 -0.11 -19.49 -11.24
C THR A 56 -1.56 -19.04 -11.24
N GLU A 57 -2.45 -19.82 -11.85
CA GLU A 57 -3.90 -19.59 -11.83
C GLU A 57 -4.58 -20.12 -10.55
N ALA A 58 -3.88 -20.98 -9.80
CA ALA A 58 -4.33 -21.55 -8.54
C ALA A 58 -3.28 -21.25 -7.45
N PRO A 59 -3.21 -20.00 -6.96
CA PRO A 59 -2.22 -19.62 -5.95
C PRO A 59 -2.43 -20.37 -4.63
N GLU A 60 -1.34 -20.62 -3.94
CA GLU A 60 -1.32 -21.29 -2.64
C GLU A 60 -1.17 -20.28 -1.49
N PRO A 61 -1.57 -20.62 -0.26
CA PRO A 61 -1.27 -19.80 0.90
C PRO A 61 0.24 -19.58 1.05
N PHE A 62 0.64 -18.36 1.40
CA PHE A 62 2.03 -18.03 1.69
C PHE A 62 2.48 -18.75 2.97
N SER A 63 3.73 -19.18 3.03
CA SER A 63 4.27 -20.08 4.05
C SER A 63 5.22 -19.41 5.03
N SER A 64 5.93 -18.37 4.59
CA SER A 64 7.06 -17.77 5.31
C SER A 64 6.94 -16.24 5.34
N PRO A 65 5.89 -15.69 5.98
CA PRO A 65 5.72 -14.24 6.08
C PRO A 65 6.78 -13.61 7.00
N ARG A 66 7.12 -12.34 6.75
CA ARG A 66 7.86 -11.48 7.68
C ARG A 66 7.19 -10.12 7.81
N MET A 67 6.90 -9.68 9.03
CA MET A 67 6.34 -8.37 9.30
C MET A 67 7.46 -7.40 9.70
N LEU A 68 7.62 -6.32 8.94
CA LEU A 68 8.64 -5.29 9.11
C LEU A 68 7.95 -3.98 9.50
N LEU A 69 8.30 -3.47 10.68
CA LEU A 69 7.70 -2.27 11.25
C LEU A 69 8.75 -1.18 11.46
N PHE A 70 8.66 -0.10 10.70
CA PHE A 70 9.67 0.95 10.67
C PHE A 70 9.38 2.02 11.73
N ALA A 71 10.24 2.10 12.75
CA ALA A 71 10.16 3.07 13.83
C ALA A 71 11.18 4.19 13.60
N GLY A 72 10.75 5.45 13.68
CA GLY A 72 11.64 6.59 13.60
C GLY A 72 11.01 7.83 14.21
N ALA A 73 11.84 8.65 14.86
CA ALA A 73 11.42 9.92 15.42
C ALA A 73 11.25 10.99 14.34
N TYR A 74 10.36 11.95 14.60
CA TYR A 74 10.05 13.08 13.73
C TYR A 74 10.14 14.39 14.52
N PRO A 75 10.10 15.57 13.85
CA PRO A 75 10.21 16.84 14.54
C PRO A 75 9.14 17.02 15.60
N GLN A 76 9.48 17.83 16.61
CA GLN A 76 8.55 18.17 17.69
C GLN A 76 7.21 18.68 17.12
N GLY A 77 6.11 18.20 17.68
CA GLY A 77 4.78 18.62 17.29
C GLY A 77 4.10 17.69 16.30
N TRP A 78 4.84 16.84 15.57
CA TRP A 78 4.29 15.94 14.55
C TRP A 78 3.56 14.72 15.13
N ASP A 79 3.87 14.37 16.38
CA ASP A 79 3.26 13.32 17.16
C ASP A 79 2.27 13.85 18.21
N THR A 80 2.02 15.17 18.28
CA THR A 80 1.15 15.80 19.29
C THR A 80 -0.19 15.07 19.41
N GLY A 81 -0.54 14.59 20.60
CA GLY A 81 -1.78 13.85 20.83
C GLY A 81 -1.65 12.33 20.79
N ASP A 82 -0.45 11.81 20.48
CA ASP A 82 -0.09 10.42 20.81
C ASP A 82 0.29 10.31 22.29
N TYR A 83 0.01 9.14 22.86
CA TYR A 83 0.22 8.85 24.28
C TYR A 83 1.52 8.10 24.54
N THR A 84 2.00 7.37 23.53
CA THR A 84 3.19 6.52 23.64
C THR A 84 4.23 7.01 22.62
N PRO A 85 5.40 7.47 23.07
CA PRO A 85 6.51 7.78 22.18
C PRO A 85 6.88 6.58 21.31
N VAL A 86 7.27 6.82 20.05
CA VAL A 86 7.58 5.74 19.09
C VAL A 86 8.66 4.78 19.60
N GLU A 87 9.66 5.28 20.33
CA GLU A 87 10.74 4.45 20.89
C GLU A 87 10.27 3.52 22.00
N GLU A 88 9.33 3.97 22.82
CA GLU A 88 8.70 3.14 23.86
C GLU A 88 7.82 2.08 23.21
N HIS A 89 6.98 2.47 22.25
CA HIS A 89 6.13 1.54 21.52
C HIS A 89 6.94 0.46 20.76
N ALA A 90 8.02 0.85 20.09
CA ALA A 90 8.97 -0.06 19.46
C ALA A 90 9.54 -1.09 20.46
N THR A 91 9.91 -0.62 21.66
CA THR A 91 10.45 -1.47 22.72
C THR A 91 9.41 -2.46 23.26
N GLU A 92 8.16 -2.03 23.41
CA GLU A 92 7.06 -2.91 23.84
C GLU A 92 6.82 -4.03 22.82
N LEU A 93 6.81 -3.68 21.54
CA LEU A 93 6.59 -4.61 20.44
C LEU A 93 7.73 -5.63 20.31
N GLU A 94 8.98 -5.19 20.45
CA GLU A 94 10.16 -6.08 20.53
C GLU A 94 10.06 -7.08 21.70
N GLN A 95 9.39 -6.68 22.79
CA GLN A 95 9.12 -7.53 23.95
C GLN A 95 7.84 -8.37 23.80
N GLY A 96 7.19 -8.34 22.64
CA GLY A 96 5.97 -9.09 22.38
C GLY A 96 4.74 -8.55 23.11
N ARG A 97 4.73 -7.26 23.46
CA ARG A 97 3.63 -6.60 24.20
C ARG A 97 2.81 -5.67 23.30
N GLY A 98 1.59 -5.40 23.73
CA GLY A 98 0.65 -4.54 23.02
C GLY A 98 -0.23 -5.29 22.02
N PRO A 99 -1.30 -4.64 21.52
CA PRO A 99 -2.33 -5.28 20.71
C PRO A 99 -1.78 -5.82 19.38
N LEU A 100 -0.84 -5.10 18.75
CA LEU A 100 -0.22 -5.55 17.52
C LEU A 100 0.62 -6.81 17.70
N ALA A 101 1.44 -6.86 18.75
CA ALA A 101 2.31 -8.00 19.05
C ALA A 101 1.48 -9.26 19.36
N GLU A 102 0.42 -9.11 20.16
CA GLU A 102 -0.51 -10.18 20.48
C GLU A 102 -1.16 -10.73 19.22
N GLN A 103 -1.70 -9.84 18.38
CA GLN A 103 -2.38 -10.27 17.16
C GLN A 103 -1.41 -10.89 16.15
N ALA A 104 -0.22 -10.32 15.95
CA ALA A 104 0.80 -10.90 15.07
C ALA A 104 1.22 -12.31 15.55
N THR A 105 1.39 -12.50 16.86
CA THR A 105 1.68 -13.81 17.44
C THR A 105 0.56 -14.82 17.16
N ARG A 106 -0.71 -14.41 17.32
CA ARG A 106 -1.87 -15.27 17.03
C ARG A 106 -1.96 -15.67 15.56
N SER A 107 -1.61 -14.77 14.65
CA SER A 107 -1.59 -15.01 13.21
C SER A 107 -0.30 -15.70 12.71
N GLY A 108 0.62 -16.03 13.62
CA GLY A 108 1.89 -16.70 13.29
C GLY A 108 2.86 -15.83 12.48
N LEU A 109 2.81 -14.51 12.67
CA LEU A 109 3.61 -13.53 11.95
C LEU A 109 4.85 -13.14 12.76
N PRO A 110 6.08 -13.49 12.30
CA PRO A 110 7.30 -12.98 12.92
C PRO A 110 7.41 -11.47 12.69
N VAL A 111 7.48 -10.72 13.79
CA VAL A 111 7.61 -9.26 13.78
C VAL A 111 9.07 -8.86 13.95
N THR A 112 9.54 -7.96 13.09
CA THR A 112 10.83 -7.28 13.20
C THR A 112 10.59 -5.78 13.24
N VAL A 113 11.01 -5.16 14.35
CA VAL A 113 11.05 -3.70 14.45
C VAL A 113 12.35 -3.19 13.84
N VAL A 114 12.22 -2.26 12.90
CA VAL A 114 13.32 -1.64 12.18
C VAL A 114 13.46 -0.22 12.70
N ARG A 115 14.42 -0.03 13.62
CA ARG A 115 14.73 1.31 14.15
C ARG A 115 15.52 2.10 13.10
N THR A 116 15.02 3.27 12.76
CA THR A 116 15.59 4.18 11.77
C THR A 116 16.21 5.40 12.45
N GLY A 117 16.98 6.19 11.70
CA GLY A 117 17.51 7.47 12.21
C GLY A 117 16.39 8.44 12.61
N ALA A 118 16.68 9.37 13.51
CA ALA A 118 15.76 10.45 13.82
C ALA A 118 15.65 11.42 12.63
N SER A 119 14.46 11.93 12.36
CA SER A 119 14.21 12.94 11.33
C SER A 119 14.06 14.29 12.02
N GLU A 120 15.15 14.85 12.52
CA GLU A 120 15.11 16.00 13.44
C GLU A 120 14.72 17.30 12.73
N GLY A 121 15.16 17.51 11.49
CA GLY A 121 14.74 18.63 10.65
C GLY A 121 15.04 20.03 11.21
N VAL A 122 15.96 20.16 12.18
CA VAL A 122 16.26 21.42 12.85
C VAL A 122 16.87 22.42 11.86
N ASP A 123 16.08 23.42 11.45
CA ASP A 123 16.41 24.48 10.49
C ASP A 123 16.83 24.01 9.08
N GLY A 124 16.36 22.83 8.66
CA GLY A 124 16.82 22.17 7.43
C GLY A 124 15.83 21.17 6.81
N PRO A 125 16.27 20.39 5.81
CA PRO A 125 15.56 19.17 5.42
C PRO A 125 15.48 18.20 6.61
N LEU A 126 14.54 17.25 6.58
CA LEU A 126 14.42 16.22 7.62
C LEU A 126 15.66 15.35 7.75
N LEU A 127 16.36 15.11 6.62
CA LEU A 127 17.60 14.35 6.56
C LEU A 127 18.66 15.10 5.76
N ASP A 128 19.90 15.05 6.21
CA ASP A 128 21.05 15.36 5.39
C ASP A 128 21.38 14.24 4.38
N GLU A 129 22.43 14.43 3.58
CA GLU A 129 22.83 13.46 2.54
C GLU A 129 23.29 12.12 3.13
N ALA A 130 24.00 12.14 4.27
CA ALA A 130 24.51 10.94 4.92
C ALA A 130 23.38 10.16 5.61
N GLU A 131 22.45 10.86 6.26
CA GLU A 131 21.26 10.28 6.87
C GLU A 131 20.31 9.69 5.83
N LEU A 132 20.14 10.37 4.70
CA LEU A 132 19.38 9.85 3.56
C LEU A 132 20.01 8.56 3.03
N ASP A 133 21.32 8.56 2.78
CA ASP A 133 22.03 7.38 2.28
C ASP A 133 21.96 6.21 3.27
N ALA A 134 22.10 6.49 4.57
CA ALA A 134 21.93 5.51 5.64
C ALA A 134 20.51 4.92 5.66
N ALA A 135 19.47 5.74 5.51
CA ALA A 135 18.09 5.27 5.45
C ALA A 135 17.83 4.37 4.24
N LEU A 136 18.32 4.76 3.05
CA LEU A 136 18.18 3.96 1.83
C LEU A 136 18.91 2.61 1.94
N ARG A 137 20.12 2.63 2.49
CA ARG A 137 20.94 1.43 2.71
C ARG A 137 20.28 0.49 3.71
N LEU A 138 19.81 1.01 4.84
CA LEU A 138 19.09 0.22 5.86
C LEU A 138 17.84 -0.44 5.28
N GLY A 139 17.07 0.27 4.44
CA GLY A 139 15.87 -0.28 3.81
C GLY A 139 16.20 -1.43 2.87
N ARG A 140 17.23 -1.26 2.04
CA ARG A 140 17.74 -2.32 1.16
C ARG A 140 18.20 -3.54 1.96
N GLU A 141 19.08 -3.36 2.94
CA GLU A 141 19.63 -4.44 3.77
C GLU A 141 18.55 -5.17 4.57
N THR A 142 17.52 -4.46 5.02
CA THR A 142 16.38 -5.05 5.74
C THR A 142 15.57 -5.95 4.84
N ALA A 143 15.22 -5.50 3.63
CA ALA A 143 14.48 -6.32 2.67
C ALA A 143 15.31 -7.50 2.18
N ASP A 144 16.57 -7.27 1.79
CA ASP A 144 17.46 -8.33 1.32
C ASP A 144 17.61 -9.43 2.37
N ARG A 145 17.87 -9.06 3.64
CA ARG A 145 17.97 -10.02 4.75
C ARG A 145 16.69 -10.82 4.96
N ALA A 146 15.53 -10.17 5.02
CA ALA A 146 14.27 -10.88 5.21
C ALA A 146 14.00 -11.89 4.08
N ILE A 147 14.30 -11.51 2.85
CA ILE A 147 14.11 -12.37 1.66
C ILE A 147 15.14 -13.51 1.63
N ASP A 148 16.40 -13.23 1.96
CA ASP A 148 17.47 -14.23 2.01
C ASP A 148 17.24 -15.26 3.13
N GLU A 149 16.58 -14.86 4.21
CA GLU A 149 16.09 -15.76 5.27
C GLU A 149 14.85 -16.59 4.86
N GLY A 150 14.39 -16.45 3.61
CA GLY A 150 13.33 -17.25 3.03
C GLY A 150 11.93 -16.63 3.09
N ALA A 151 11.82 -15.31 3.29
CA ALA A 151 10.50 -14.67 3.25
C ALA A 151 9.86 -14.78 1.86
N ASP A 152 8.66 -15.37 1.79
CA ASP A 152 7.85 -15.44 0.56
C ASP A 152 6.83 -14.30 0.45
N LEU A 153 6.67 -13.52 1.53
CA LEU A 153 5.85 -12.32 1.59
C LEU A 153 6.33 -11.40 2.72
N LEU A 154 6.34 -10.08 2.47
CA LEU A 154 6.61 -9.08 3.48
C LEU A 154 5.32 -8.34 3.87
N LEU A 155 5.11 -8.11 5.16
CA LEU A 155 4.10 -7.19 5.67
C LEU A 155 4.81 -5.93 6.14
N ILE A 156 4.47 -4.76 5.61
CA ILE A 156 5.24 -3.53 5.78
C ILE A 156 4.34 -2.40 6.29
N SER A 157 4.74 -1.76 7.38
CA SER A 157 4.15 -0.52 7.88
C SER A 157 5.14 0.28 8.72
N ALA A 158 4.76 1.49 9.14
CA ALA A 158 5.51 2.31 10.10
C ALA A 158 4.85 2.29 11.49
N LEU A 159 5.63 2.70 12.49
CA LEU A 159 5.19 2.90 13.87
C LEU A 159 5.17 4.39 14.23
N GLY A 160 4.14 4.82 14.96
CA GLY A 160 4.02 6.14 15.58
C GLY A 160 3.43 7.25 14.68
N ALA A 161 2.74 8.21 15.29
CA ALA A 161 2.04 9.27 14.54
C ALA A 161 2.93 10.23 13.75
N GLY A 162 4.20 10.39 14.12
CA GLY A 162 5.13 11.23 13.37
C GLY A 162 5.22 10.81 11.89
N ALA A 163 5.26 9.50 11.64
CA ALA A 163 5.26 8.95 10.28
C ALA A 163 3.94 9.20 9.54
N THR A 164 2.81 9.18 10.26
CA THR A 164 1.50 9.57 9.70
C THR A 164 1.49 11.03 9.29
N THR A 165 1.98 11.95 10.11
CA THR A 165 2.12 13.38 9.76
C THR A 165 3.06 13.58 8.57
N ALA A 166 4.18 12.86 8.51
CA ALA A 166 5.08 12.88 7.36
C ALA A 166 4.40 12.41 6.06
N SER A 167 3.57 11.38 6.15
CA SER A 167 2.81 10.88 5.01
C SER A 167 1.82 11.90 4.45
N VAL A 168 1.27 12.79 5.29
CA VAL A 168 0.42 13.92 4.89
C VAL A 168 1.20 14.91 4.04
N ALA A 169 2.44 15.28 4.43
CA ALA A 169 3.31 16.13 3.62
C ALA A 169 3.65 15.49 2.27
N VAL A 170 4.03 14.20 2.26
CA VAL A 170 4.32 13.48 1.01
C VAL A 170 3.07 13.42 0.12
N CYS A 171 1.91 13.10 0.68
CA CYS A 171 0.64 13.04 -0.05
C CYS A 171 0.25 14.39 -0.62
N SER A 172 0.31 15.45 0.17
CA SER A 172 0.06 16.84 -0.25
C SER A 172 0.92 17.23 -1.44
N PHE A 173 2.22 16.95 -1.39
CA PHE A 173 3.14 17.24 -2.49
C PHE A 173 2.82 16.44 -3.76
N ILE A 174 2.54 15.14 -3.63
CA ILE A 174 2.23 14.26 -4.78
C ILE A 174 0.89 14.63 -5.40
N ALA A 175 -0.11 14.93 -4.57
CA ALA A 175 -1.47 15.28 -4.95
C ALA A 175 -1.59 16.71 -5.47
N LYS A 176 -0.64 17.59 -5.13
CA LYS A 176 -0.69 19.05 -5.35
C LYS A 176 -1.92 19.69 -4.71
N ASP A 177 -2.13 19.37 -3.45
CA ASP A 177 -3.29 19.81 -2.66
C ASP A 177 -2.83 20.11 -1.23
N ASP A 178 -3.60 20.85 -0.46
CA ASP A 178 -3.19 21.37 0.85
C ASP A 178 -3.04 20.25 1.90
N ILE A 179 -2.16 20.44 2.88
CA ILE A 179 -1.95 19.46 3.95
C ILE A 179 -3.22 19.25 4.78
N THR A 180 -4.08 20.26 4.92
CA THR A 180 -5.34 20.18 5.67
C THR A 180 -6.35 19.26 5.02
N THR A 181 -6.30 19.08 3.69
CA THR A 181 -7.11 18.09 2.96
C THR A 181 -6.79 16.65 3.40
N PHE A 182 -5.55 16.40 3.83
CA PHE A 182 -5.07 15.06 4.13
C PHE A 182 -4.86 14.76 5.61
N GLN A 183 -4.83 15.78 6.47
CA GLN A 183 -4.72 15.61 7.91
C GLN A 183 -6.06 15.13 8.49
N PRO A 184 -6.16 13.90 9.02
CA PRO A 184 -7.41 13.41 9.59
C PRO A 184 -7.72 14.13 10.90
N GLN A 185 -8.99 14.10 11.30
CA GLN A 185 -9.40 14.47 12.65
C GLN A 185 -8.71 13.55 13.68
N LEU A 186 -8.17 14.12 14.75
CA LEU A 186 -7.55 13.35 15.82
C LEU A 186 -8.55 13.04 16.92
N HIS A 187 -8.45 11.85 17.51
CA HIS A 187 -9.28 11.41 18.62
C HIS A 187 -8.42 11.13 19.84
N ALA A 188 -8.86 11.60 21.01
CA ALA A 188 -8.28 11.23 22.29
C ALA A 188 -8.88 9.89 22.79
N PRO A 189 -8.26 9.22 23.78
CA PRO A 189 -8.80 8.05 24.43
C PRO A 189 -10.21 8.35 24.94
N GLY A 190 -11.15 7.47 24.59
CA GLY A 190 -12.58 7.71 24.81
C GLY A 190 -13.32 8.32 23.61
N GLY A 191 -12.62 8.60 22.50
CA GLY A 191 -13.23 8.98 21.22
C GLY A 191 -13.60 10.45 21.08
N SER A 192 -13.21 11.31 22.02
CA SER A 192 -13.42 12.76 21.90
C SER A 192 -12.48 13.35 20.86
N VAL A 193 -12.97 14.38 20.15
CA VAL A 193 -12.17 15.12 19.18
C VAL A 193 -11.05 15.88 19.88
N PHE A 194 -9.83 15.79 19.35
CA PHE A 194 -8.64 16.41 19.92
C PHE A 194 -8.14 17.58 19.06
N ASP A 195 -8.93 18.64 18.97
CA ASP A 195 -8.67 19.78 18.09
C ASP A 195 -7.35 20.48 18.36
N SER A 196 -6.97 20.68 19.62
CA SER A 196 -5.71 21.37 19.96
C SER A 196 -4.48 20.59 19.50
N ALA A 197 -4.50 19.26 19.60
CA ALA A 197 -3.45 18.39 19.07
C ALA A 197 -3.43 18.43 17.54
N TRP A 198 -4.60 18.40 16.91
CA TRP A 198 -4.72 18.51 15.46
C TRP A 198 -4.16 19.85 14.94
N MET A 199 -4.56 20.97 15.55
CA MET A 199 -4.06 22.31 15.23
C MET A 199 -2.55 22.40 15.39
N GLY A 200 -2.00 21.80 16.45
CA GLY A 200 -0.57 21.71 16.70
C GLY A 200 0.18 20.94 15.60
N ARG A 201 -0.31 19.75 15.22
CA ARG A 201 0.27 18.96 14.12
C ARG A 201 0.23 19.73 12.79
N VAL A 202 -0.91 20.36 12.47
CA VAL A 202 -1.06 21.15 11.24
C VAL A 202 -0.12 22.34 11.22
N ALA A 203 0.01 23.09 12.32
CA ALA A 203 0.90 24.25 12.39
C ALA A 203 2.37 23.84 12.19
N ALA A 204 2.84 22.81 12.91
CA ALA A 204 4.20 22.30 12.78
C ALA A 204 4.49 21.77 11.36
N LEU A 205 3.55 21.02 10.78
CA LEU A 205 3.69 20.49 9.41
C LEU A 205 3.69 21.60 8.36
N ARG A 206 2.80 22.59 8.50
CA ARG A 206 2.71 23.74 7.59
C ARG A 206 4.02 24.50 7.54
N ASP A 207 4.59 24.80 8.70
CA ASP A 207 5.82 25.58 8.80
C ASP A 207 6.99 24.82 8.16
N HIS A 208 7.07 23.50 8.39
CA HIS A 208 8.06 22.63 7.74
C HIS A 208 7.92 22.57 6.22
N VAL A 209 6.69 22.38 5.71
CA VAL A 209 6.42 22.32 4.26
C VAL A 209 6.70 23.69 3.60
N ALA A 210 6.38 24.79 4.27
CA ALA A 210 6.66 26.13 3.80
C ALA A 210 8.17 26.44 3.72
N PHE A 211 8.96 25.91 4.66
CA PHE A 211 10.41 25.98 4.61
C PHE A 211 10.98 25.18 3.44
N ASN A 212 10.51 23.94 3.27
CA ASN A 212 10.99 23.00 2.26
C ASN A 212 10.35 23.16 0.87
N ARG A 213 9.78 24.33 0.53
CA ARG A 213 9.10 24.55 -0.76
C ARG A 213 10.07 24.67 -1.95
N GLY A 214 9.57 24.37 -3.15
CA GLY A 214 10.25 24.70 -4.42
C GLY A 214 11.33 23.71 -4.88
N PHE A 215 11.41 22.51 -4.29
CA PHE A 215 12.33 21.48 -4.77
C PHE A 215 11.77 20.68 -5.95
N LYS A 216 12.67 20.20 -6.81
CA LYS A 216 12.33 19.28 -7.90
C LYS A 216 12.02 17.90 -7.34
N ARG A 217 10.90 17.32 -7.75
CA ARG A 217 10.52 15.94 -7.39
C ARG A 217 11.61 14.95 -7.83
N SER A 218 12.16 14.26 -6.85
CA SER A 218 12.95 13.02 -6.94
C SER A 218 12.63 12.21 -5.69
N PRO A 219 12.74 10.87 -5.70
CA PRO A 219 12.44 10.07 -4.51
C PRO A 219 13.35 10.47 -3.34
N GLU A 220 14.63 10.77 -3.58
CA GLU A 220 15.59 11.26 -2.59
C GLU A 220 15.15 12.60 -1.99
N ALA A 221 14.66 13.53 -2.82
CA ALA A 221 14.18 14.81 -2.34
C ALA A 221 12.87 14.69 -1.54
N LEU A 222 11.98 13.76 -1.91
CA LEU A 222 10.78 13.48 -1.14
C LEU A 222 11.12 12.92 0.24
N ILE A 223 12.06 11.97 0.30
CA ILE A 223 12.52 11.38 1.56
C ILE A 223 13.18 12.44 2.44
N SER A 224 14.24 13.08 1.94
CA SER A 224 15.04 14.03 2.73
C SER A 224 14.24 15.26 3.18
N ARG A 225 13.25 15.73 2.42
CA ARG A 225 12.51 16.95 2.78
C ARG A 225 11.19 16.70 3.48
N LEU A 226 10.46 15.63 3.15
CA LEU A 226 9.08 15.43 3.61
C LEU A 226 8.86 14.09 4.32
N GLY A 227 9.53 13.04 3.86
CA GLY A 227 9.29 11.67 4.32
C GLY A 227 10.03 11.31 5.61
N GLY A 228 11.28 11.74 5.78
CA GLY A 228 12.12 11.34 6.90
C GLY A 228 12.65 9.90 6.77
N ALA A 229 13.45 9.49 7.75
CA ALA A 229 14.20 8.23 7.73
C ALA A 229 13.29 7.01 7.73
N ALA A 230 12.20 7.01 8.50
CA ALA A 230 11.29 5.86 8.58
C ALA A 230 10.60 5.59 7.23
N ILE A 231 10.02 6.61 6.59
CA ILE A 231 9.40 6.47 5.26
C ILE A 231 10.46 6.17 4.20
N GLY A 232 11.65 6.78 4.27
CA GLY A 232 12.74 6.52 3.33
C GLY A 232 13.26 5.10 3.36
N THR A 233 13.50 4.59 4.56
CA THR A 233 13.90 3.20 4.81
C THR A 233 12.82 2.23 4.32
N MET A 234 11.56 2.53 4.62
CA MET A 234 10.43 1.72 4.14
C MET A 234 10.31 1.74 2.62
N ALA A 235 10.45 2.91 1.97
CA ALA A 235 10.40 3.03 0.51
C ALA A 235 11.53 2.23 -0.18
N ALA A 236 12.74 2.29 0.37
CA ALA A 236 13.89 1.52 -0.11
C ALA A 236 13.67 0.01 0.08
N ALA A 237 13.12 -0.42 1.22
CA ALA A 237 12.75 -1.82 1.46
C ALA A 237 11.69 -2.31 0.47
N MET A 238 10.64 -1.52 0.23
CA MET A 238 9.59 -1.86 -0.72
C MET A 238 10.09 -1.93 -2.18
N PHE A 239 10.95 -0.99 -2.58
CA PHE A 239 11.56 -1.03 -3.90
C PHE A 239 12.48 -2.24 -4.07
N THR A 240 13.28 -2.56 -3.05
CA THR A 240 14.16 -3.74 -3.03
C THR A 240 13.35 -5.04 -3.11
N ALA A 241 12.28 -5.16 -2.32
CA ALA A 241 11.37 -6.30 -2.38
C ALA A 241 10.75 -6.47 -3.79
N ALA A 242 10.34 -5.38 -4.44
CA ALA A 242 9.83 -5.42 -5.81
C ALA A 242 10.90 -5.85 -6.84
N VAL A 243 12.17 -5.47 -6.65
CA VAL A 243 13.30 -5.92 -7.47
C VAL A 243 13.54 -7.43 -7.31
N ARG A 244 13.37 -7.92 -6.08
CA ARG A 244 13.51 -9.32 -5.70
C ARG A 244 12.27 -10.17 -6.04
N SER A 245 11.24 -9.57 -6.65
CA SER A 245 9.97 -10.24 -6.95
C SER A 245 9.24 -10.77 -5.70
N THR A 246 9.36 -10.05 -4.58
CA THR A 246 8.74 -10.43 -3.31
C THR A 246 7.43 -9.66 -3.11
N PRO A 247 6.30 -10.36 -2.90
CA PRO A 247 5.00 -9.75 -2.61
C PRO A 247 4.99 -8.99 -1.30
N MET A 248 4.19 -7.92 -1.23
CA MET A 248 4.07 -7.07 -0.06
C MET A 248 2.62 -6.84 0.34
N LEU A 249 2.30 -7.03 1.62
CA LEU A 249 1.11 -6.47 2.24
C LEU A 249 1.48 -5.15 2.92
N ILE A 250 0.68 -4.11 2.69
CA ILE A 250 0.90 -2.79 3.28
C ILE A 250 -0.36 -2.25 3.92
N ASP A 251 -0.20 -1.42 4.94
CA ASP A 251 -1.31 -0.77 5.62
C ASP A 251 -0.89 0.59 6.18
N GLY A 252 -1.87 1.47 6.34
CA GLY A 252 -1.67 2.79 6.91
C GLY A 252 -1.07 3.83 5.96
N PRO A 253 -1.10 5.10 6.38
CA PRO A 253 -0.80 6.23 5.51
C PRO A 253 0.72 6.34 5.21
N ALA A 254 1.58 5.98 6.17
CA ALA A 254 3.03 5.96 5.97
C ALA A 254 3.47 4.93 4.92
N ALA A 255 2.91 3.71 4.95
CA ALA A 255 3.23 2.68 3.95
C ALA A 255 2.75 3.09 2.55
N MET A 256 1.61 3.77 2.45
CA MET A 256 1.12 4.32 1.18
C MET A 256 2.02 5.42 0.62
N ALA A 257 2.54 6.30 1.49
CA ALA A 257 3.53 7.30 1.09
C ALA A 257 4.84 6.64 0.63
N ALA A 258 5.37 5.68 1.38
CA ALA A 258 6.56 4.92 1.00
C ALA A 258 6.37 4.15 -0.31
N MET A 259 5.21 3.54 -0.54
CA MET A 259 4.87 2.90 -1.81
C MET A 259 4.98 3.86 -3.00
N MET A 260 4.50 5.09 -2.83
CA MET A 260 4.52 6.10 -3.88
C MET A 260 5.93 6.67 -4.12
N ILE A 261 6.78 6.70 -3.10
CA ILE A 261 8.21 7.02 -3.25
C ILE A 261 8.94 5.85 -3.92
N ALA A 262 8.65 4.60 -3.53
CA ALA A 262 9.18 3.40 -4.18
C ALA A 262 8.81 3.33 -5.68
N ARG A 263 7.61 3.80 -6.04
CA ARG A 263 7.19 3.97 -7.44
C ARG A 263 8.07 4.95 -8.20
N ASP A 264 8.52 6.02 -7.55
CA ASP A 264 9.38 7.02 -8.18
C ASP A 264 10.81 6.46 -8.40
N PHE A 265 11.26 5.47 -7.62
CA PHE A 265 12.44 4.66 -7.93
C PHE A 265 12.19 3.66 -9.08
N GLY A 266 11.01 3.02 -9.09
CA GLY A 266 10.59 2.19 -10.23
C GLY A 266 9.10 1.92 -10.26
N LEU A 267 8.49 2.16 -11.43
CA LEU A 267 7.04 2.13 -11.64
C LEU A 267 6.38 0.78 -11.31
N ALA A 268 7.15 -0.31 -11.28
CA ALA A 268 6.64 -1.63 -10.95
C ALA A 268 6.39 -1.83 -9.45
N ALA A 269 7.01 -1.04 -8.55
CA ALA A 269 6.97 -1.30 -7.11
C ALA A 269 5.54 -1.41 -6.52
N PRO A 270 4.59 -0.49 -6.81
CA PRO A 270 3.21 -0.62 -6.31
C PRO A 270 2.49 -1.88 -6.80
N LYS A 271 2.93 -2.50 -7.90
CA LYS A 271 2.29 -3.72 -8.45
C LYS A 271 2.63 -4.97 -7.64
N TRP A 272 3.63 -4.91 -6.77
CA TRP A 272 3.95 -5.96 -5.79
C TRP A 272 3.16 -5.82 -4.49
N CYS A 273 2.50 -4.67 -4.27
CA CYS A 273 1.75 -4.39 -3.05
C CYS A 273 0.27 -4.82 -3.14
N TYR A 274 -0.28 -5.21 -2.00
CA TYR A 274 -1.71 -5.31 -1.73
C TYR A 274 -2.00 -4.68 -0.37
N ALA A 275 -3.12 -3.98 -0.25
CA ALA A 275 -3.55 -3.36 0.99
C ALA A 275 -4.86 -4.00 1.42
N PRO A 276 -4.85 -4.93 2.41
CA PRO A 276 -6.07 -5.61 2.83
C PRO A 276 -7.04 -4.67 3.54
N ASN A 277 -6.52 -3.59 4.13
CA ASN A 277 -7.30 -2.53 4.77
C ASN A 277 -7.15 -1.22 3.99
N ARG A 278 -8.27 -0.54 3.76
CA ARG A 278 -8.30 0.88 3.41
C ARG A 278 -9.06 1.62 4.50
N SER A 279 -8.33 2.09 5.51
CA SER A 279 -8.87 3.01 6.52
C SER A 279 -9.48 4.25 5.87
N ALA A 280 -10.42 4.89 6.56
CA ALA A 280 -10.95 6.21 6.23
C ALA A 280 -9.90 7.35 6.16
N HIS A 281 -8.64 7.10 6.55
CA HIS A 281 -7.57 8.08 6.46
C HIS A 281 -7.41 8.66 5.03
N PRO A 282 -7.49 10.00 4.83
CA PRO A 282 -7.48 10.63 3.51
C PRO A 282 -6.25 10.29 2.64
N VAL A 283 -5.06 10.22 3.24
CA VAL A 283 -3.82 9.78 2.58
C VAL A 283 -3.96 8.37 1.99
N VAL A 284 -4.55 7.42 2.73
CA VAL A 284 -4.75 6.04 2.26
C VAL A 284 -5.65 6.03 1.04
N ALA A 285 -6.82 6.69 1.11
CA ALA A 285 -7.75 6.78 0.00
C ALA A 285 -7.10 7.41 -1.26
N LYS A 286 -6.37 8.52 -1.10
CA LYS A 286 -5.73 9.25 -2.21
C LYS A 286 -4.60 8.44 -2.85
N LEU A 287 -3.66 7.94 -2.05
CA LEU A 287 -2.45 7.31 -2.55
C LEU A 287 -2.70 5.88 -3.04
N ALA A 288 -3.59 5.13 -2.40
CA ALA A 288 -3.97 3.80 -2.89
C ALA A 288 -4.62 3.88 -4.28
N LYS A 289 -5.46 4.90 -4.52
CA LYS A 289 -6.03 5.19 -5.85
C LYS A 289 -4.94 5.56 -6.86
N GLN A 290 -4.02 6.46 -6.50
CA GLN A 290 -2.94 6.87 -7.40
C GLN A 290 -1.89 5.77 -7.67
N GLY A 291 -1.68 4.85 -6.74
CA GLY A 291 -0.83 3.66 -6.92
C GLY A 291 -1.49 2.57 -7.78
N GLY A 292 -2.82 2.66 -7.97
CA GLY A 292 -3.60 1.64 -8.65
C GLY A 292 -3.53 0.30 -7.92
N LEU A 293 -3.69 0.33 -6.60
CA LEU A 293 -3.84 -0.86 -5.77
C LEU A 293 -5.18 -1.53 -6.07
N ALA A 294 -5.20 -2.87 -6.02
CA ALA A 294 -6.41 -3.66 -6.13
C ALA A 294 -7.40 -3.33 -5.00
N ASP A 295 -8.67 -3.67 -5.19
CA ASP A 295 -9.70 -3.50 -4.16
C ASP A 295 -9.32 -4.25 -2.89
N ASP A 296 -9.65 -3.64 -1.74
CA ASP A 296 -9.33 -4.17 -0.42
C ASP A 296 -10.46 -5.05 0.14
N LEU A 297 -10.25 -5.59 1.34
CA LEU A 297 -11.23 -6.44 2.02
C LEU A 297 -12.34 -5.63 2.71
N GLY A 298 -12.18 -4.30 2.84
CA GLY A 298 -13.22 -3.40 3.32
C GLY A 298 -13.39 -3.41 4.83
N PHE A 299 -12.29 -3.44 5.59
CA PHE A 299 -12.36 -3.40 7.06
C PHE A 299 -12.65 -2.01 7.61
N ASP A 300 -12.24 -0.96 6.87
CA ASP A 300 -12.29 0.43 7.31
C ASP A 300 -11.74 0.63 8.73
N LEU A 301 -10.68 -0.11 9.08
CA LEU A 301 -10.07 -0.04 10.40
C LEU A 301 -9.13 1.15 10.44
N ASP A 302 -9.45 2.13 11.27
CA ASP A 302 -8.60 3.29 11.58
C ASP A 302 -7.86 3.07 12.91
N LEU A 303 -7.13 1.96 12.99
CA LEU A 303 -6.29 1.63 14.13
C LEU A 303 -4.83 2.04 13.85
N PRO A 304 -4.09 2.52 14.86
CA PRO A 304 -2.69 2.88 14.68
C PRO A 304 -1.82 1.63 14.40
N ASP A 305 -0.60 1.88 13.92
CA ASP A 305 0.49 0.90 13.85
C ASP A 305 0.19 -0.39 13.06
N ALA A 306 -0.78 -0.33 12.15
CA ALA A 306 -1.15 -1.42 11.23
C ALA A 306 -1.64 -2.72 11.89
N VAL A 307 -2.44 -2.60 12.95
CA VAL A 307 -3.17 -3.73 13.56
C VAL A 307 -4.07 -4.47 12.55
N ALA A 308 -4.45 -3.83 11.43
CA ALA A 308 -5.24 -4.47 10.39
C ALA A 308 -4.44 -5.43 9.50
N LEU A 309 -3.09 -5.38 9.49
CA LEU A 309 -2.26 -6.28 8.67
C LEU A 309 -2.41 -7.76 9.07
N PRO A 310 -2.28 -8.17 10.35
CA PRO A 310 -2.54 -9.55 10.76
C PRO A 310 -3.94 -10.06 10.40
N ILE A 311 -4.97 -9.22 10.54
CA ILE A 311 -6.36 -9.57 10.19
C ILE A 311 -6.48 -9.80 8.68
N GLY A 312 -5.92 -8.88 7.89
CA GLY A 312 -5.87 -8.99 6.44
C GLY A 312 -5.12 -10.23 5.97
N TRP A 313 -3.98 -10.51 6.60
CA TRP A 313 -3.19 -11.72 6.36
C TRP A 313 -4.02 -12.98 6.58
N ASP A 314 -4.68 -13.12 7.73
CA ASP A 314 -5.47 -14.32 8.04
C ASP A 314 -6.59 -14.53 7.01
N LEU A 315 -7.25 -13.47 6.58
CA LEU A 315 -8.32 -13.53 5.58
C LEU A 315 -7.80 -13.83 4.17
N ILE A 316 -6.65 -13.28 3.78
CA ILE A 316 -5.99 -13.65 2.52
C ILE A 316 -5.63 -15.14 2.53
N GLN A 317 -5.00 -15.62 3.59
CA GLN A 317 -4.60 -17.03 3.72
C GLN A 317 -5.82 -17.97 3.66
N GLN A 318 -6.94 -17.59 4.29
CA GLN A 318 -8.21 -18.32 4.19
C GLN A 318 -8.80 -18.26 2.79
N GLY A 319 -8.80 -17.09 2.15
CA GLY A 319 -9.28 -16.92 0.77
C GLY A 319 -8.51 -17.78 -0.23
N LEU A 320 -7.19 -17.90 -0.06
CA LEU A 320 -6.35 -18.76 -0.89
C LEU A 320 -6.70 -20.23 -0.68
N ARG A 321 -6.79 -20.71 0.57
CA ARG A 321 -7.22 -22.10 0.87
C ARG A 321 -8.59 -22.42 0.29
N LEU A 322 -9.56 -21.51 0.47
CA LEU A 322 -10.90 -21.68 -0.06
C LEU A 322 -10.86 -21.76 -1.59
N SER A 323 -10.12 -20.87 -2.25
CA SER A 323 -10.00 -20.83 -3.71
C SER A 323 -9.44 -22.12 -4.32
N GLN A 324 -8.63 -22.86 -3.56
CA GLN A 324 -8.07 -24.16 -3.96
C GLN A 324 -9.06 -25.31 -3.73
N ALA A 325 -9.87 -25.23 -2.67
CA ALA A 325 -10.82 -26.26 -2.30
C ALA A 325 -12.13 -26.21 -3.10
N LEU A 326 -12.35 -25.17 -3.92
CA LEU A 326 -13.55 -25.05 -4.73
C LEU A 326 -13.66 -26.23 -5.73
N PRO A 327 -14.85 -26.84 -5.86
CA PRO A 327 -15.08 -27.86 -6.87
C PRO A 327 -14.96 -27.24 -8.26
N MET A 328 -14.25 -27.92 -9.17
CA MET A 328 -14.03 -27.49 -10.54
C MET A 328 -14.69 -28.49 -11.50
N PRO A 329 -15.13 -28.06 -12.70
CA PRO A 329 -15.58 -28.99 -13.73
C PRO A 329 -14.48 -29.99 -14.05
N ALA A 330 -14.88 -31.23 -14.37
CA ALA A 330 -13.94 -32.23 -14.86
C ALA A 330 -13.26 -31.67 -16.11
N LYS A 331 -11.92 -31.72 -16.15
CA LYS A 331 -11.20 -31.39 -17.38
C LYS A 331 -11.62 -32.43 -18.42
N GLU A 332 -12.26 -31.98 -19.50
CA GLU A 332 -12.46 -32.84 -20.66
C GLU A 332 -11.08 -33.29 -21.14
N GLU A 333 -10.79 -34.58 -21.00
CA GLU A 333 -9.64 -35.17 -21.66
C GLU A 333 -9.84 -34.98 -23.17
N PRO A 334 -8.82 -34.51 -23.92
CA PRO A 334 -8.96 -34.37 -25.35
C PRO A 334 -9.43 -35.73 -25.91
N GLU A 335 -10.56 -35.73 -26.63
CA GLU A 335 -11.06 -36.93 -27.28
C GLU A 335 -9.89 -37.58 -28.05
N PRO A 336 -9.64 -38.89 -27.88
CA PRO A 336 -8.59 -39.54 -28.63
C PRO A 336 -8.85 -39.28 -30.11
N GLU A 337 -7.87 -38.70 -30.81
CA GLU A 337 -7.95 -38.49 -32.25
C GLU A 337 -8.48 -39.78 -32.88
N PRO A 338 -9.52 -39.72 -33.74
CA PRO A 338 -10.09 -40.91 -34.32
C PRO A 338 -8.95 -41.68 -34.99
N ALA A 339 -8.70 -42.90 -34.49
CA ALA A 339 -7.68 -43.77 -35.01
C ALA A 339 -7.89 -43.83 -36.52
N ALA A 340 -6.89 -43.38 -37.28
CA ALA A 340 -6.89 -43.48 -38.73
C ALA A 340 -7.24 -44.92 -39.09
N GLU A 341 -8.45 -45.14 -39.61
CA GLU A 341 -8.87 -46.43 -40.11
C GLU A 341 -7.81 -46.88 -41.11
N ALA A 342 -7.27 -48.06 -40.84
CA ALA A 342 -6.27 -48.70 -41.67
C ALA A 342 -6.79 -48.72 -43.11
N ALA A 343 -6.16 -47.90 -43.97
CA ALA A 343 -6.26 -48.07 -45.41
C ALA A 343 -5.66 -49.45 -45.73
N GLU A 344 -6.53 -50.43 -45.96
CA GLU A 344 -6.16 -51.69 -46.58
C GLU A 344 -5.50 -51.39 -47.93
N THR A 345 -4.18 -51.56 -47.97
CA THR A 345 -3.44 -51.70 -49.22
C THR A 345 -3.68 -53.10 -49.78
N MET A 346 -4.42 -53.18 -50.89
CA MET A 346 -4.24 -54.25 -51.87
C MET A 346 -3.98 -53.65 -53.25
N GLU A 347 -2.94 -54.20 -53.88
CA GLU A 347 -2.34 -53.88 -55.17
C GLU A 347 -3.31 -54.03 -56.36
N ASP A 348 -3.15 -53.24 -57.42
CA ASP A 348 -2.46 -53.67 -58.66
C ASP A 348 -2.57 -52.56 -59.73
N GLY A 349 -1.52 -52.44 -60.55
CA GLY A 349 -1.25 -51.29 -61.40
C GLY A 349 -1.94 -51.29 -62.76
N SER A 350 -1.72 -50.19 -63.50
CA SER A 350 -1.42 -50.20 -64.95
C SER A 350 -1.24 -48.77 -65.48
N ASP A 351 -0.09 -48.59 -66.11
CA ASP A 351 0.17 -47.89 -67.37
C ASP A 351 -0.35 -46.47 -67.69
N ALA A 352 0.66 -45.64 -67.96
CA ALA A 352 0.91 -44.92 -69.23
C ALA A 352 0.20 -43.59 -69.52
N ASP A 353 1.08 -42.59 -69.69
CA ASP A 353 1.14 -41.57 -70.75
C ASP A 353 -0.14 -40.89 -71.26
N ALA A 354 -0.16 -39.55 -71.16
CA ALA A 354 0.03 -38.62 -72.29
C ALA A 354 -0.77 -37.30 -72.15
N ALA A 355 -0.10 -36.20 -72.56
CA ALA A 355 -0.62 -34.94 -73.14
C ALA A 355 -1.63 -34.11 -72.31
N GLY A 356 -1.45 -32.80 -72.08
CA GLY A 356 -1.08 -31.73 -73.01
C GLY A 356 -1.24 -30.34 -72.36
N PRO A 357 -1.21 -29.23 -73.12
CA PRO A 357 -0.44 -28.02 -72.80
C PRO A 357 -1.25 -26.75 -72.44
N ASP A 358 -0.50 -25.69 -72.07
CA ASP A 358 -0.68 -24.23 -72.27
C ASP A 358 -2.08 -23.58 -72.20
N ALA A 359 -2.24 -22.59 -71.32
CA ALA A 359 -2.52 -21.18 -71.70
C ALA A 359 -2.72 -20.24 -70.47
N GLU A 360 -1.90 -19.20 -70.47
CA GLU A 360 -1.90 -17.90 -69.76
C GLU A 360 -3.14 -16.99 -70.06
N PRO A 361 -3.29 -15.71 -69.59
CA PRO A 361 -2.61 -14.94 -68.52
C PRO A 361 -3.52 -13.94 -67.71
N GLU A 362 -2.85 -13.13 -66.87
CA GLU A 362 -3.15 -11.77 -66.33
C GLU A 362 -4.24 -11.52 -65.26
N SER A 363 -3.84 -10.96 -64.11
CA SER A 363 -3.99 -9.52 -63.84
C SER A 363 -3.57 -9.13 -62.40
N ASP A 364 -2.67 -8.15 -62.35
CA ASP A 364 -2.70 -6.91 -61.57
C ASP A 364 -2.74 -6.89 -60.02
N GLY A 365 -2.07 -5.89 -59.45
CA GLY A 365 -2.46 -5.29 -58.17
C GLY A 365 -1.52 -5.47 -56.97
N SER A 366 -0.54 -4.57 -56.84
CA SER A 366 0.22 -4.27 -55.61
C SER A 366 -0.60 -3.44 -54.60
N ALA A 367 -0.60 -3.81 -53.31
CA ALA A 367 -0.67 -2.93 -52.12
C ALA A 367 -0.72 -3.81 -50.85
N ALA A 368 0.20 -3.72 -49.88
CA ALA A 368 0.34 -2.66 -48.87
C ALA A 368 -0.89 -2.54 -47.95
N GLU A 369 -0.89 -3.30 -46.86
CA GLU A 369 -1.86 -3.15 -45.76
C GLU A 369 -1.42 -2.06 -44.80
N THR A 370 -2.33 -1.10 -44.60
CA THR A 370 -2.29 -0.03 -43.60
C THR A 370 -3.40 -0.33 -42.58
N GLU A 371 -3.18 0.05 -41.32
CA GLU A 371 -4.12 -0.03 -40.19
C GLU A 371 -5.57 0.38 -40.51
N PRO A 372 -6.50 0.05 -39.60
CA PRO A 372 -7.51 1.05 -39.27
C PRO A 372 -7.63 1.36 -37.77
N ALA A 373 -7.91 2.64 -37.57
CA ALA A 373 -8.18 3.32 -36.32
C ALA A 373 -9.61 3.11 -35.80
N ALA A 374 -9.79 3.63 -34.59
CA ALA A 374 -10.97 3.67 -33.74
C ALA A 374 -12.27 4.19 -34.40
N THR A 375 -13.39 3.69 -33.87
CA THR A 375 -14.71 4.32 -34.00
C THR A 375 -15.44 4.34 -32.66
N THR A 376 -15.93 5.52 -32.29
CA THR A 376 -16.84 5.84 -31.19
C THR A 376 -18.30 5.53 -31.54
N ALA A 377 -19.12 5.10 -30.57
CA ALA A 377 -20.57 5.36 -30.55
C ALA A 377 -21.14 5.21 -29.12
N ALA A 378 -22.12 6.06 -28.80
CA ALA A 378 -22.78 6.22 -27.51
C ALA A 378 -24.27 5.79 -27.56
N GLY A 379 -24.87 5.60 -26.38
CA GLY A 379 -26.32 5.60 -26.07
C GLY A 379 -26.93 4.21 -25.83
N ASP A 380 -27.83 3.96 -24.87
CA ASP A 380 -28.51 4.76 -23.83
C ASP A 380 -29.35 3.79 -22.92
N ALA A 381 -29.79 4.32 -21.77
CA ALA A 381 -30.88 3.90 -20.84
C ALA A 381 -30.60 2.79 -19.80
N GLY A 382 -30.95 2.92 -18.51
CA GLY A 382 -31.62 3.98 -17.73
C GLY A 382 -32.38 3.38 -16.52
N SER A 383 -32.19 3.92 -15.32
CA SER A 383 -33.11 3.89 -14.14
C SER A 383 -32.45 4.62 -12.94
N THR A 384 -32.81 5.87 -12.61
CA THR A 384 -33.89 6.39 -11.72
C THR A 384 -33.61 6.38 -10.21
N GLU A 385 -34.02 7.50 -9.58
CA GLU A 385 -34.16 7.85 -8.14
C GLU A 385 -32.93 8.45 -7.43
N ALA A 386 -33.03 9.47 -6.57
CA ALA A 386 -34.00 10.54 -6.36
C ALA A 386 -33.24 11.63 -5.56
N ALA A 387 -33.45 12.90 -5.89
CA ALA A 387 -32.82 14.03 -5.23
C ALA A 387 -33.74 14.59 -4.13
N GLU A 388 -33.23 14.71 -2.91
CA GLU A 388 -33.84 15.51 -1.84
C GLU A 388 -33.06 16.82 -1.69
N SER A 389 -33.75 17.91 -1.98
CA SER A 389 -33.33 19.29 -1.78
C SER A 389 -33.76 19.78 -0.40
N ALA A 390 -32.88 20.47 0.33
CA ALA A 390 -33.25 21.29 1.47
C ALA A 390 -32.69 22.72 1.30
N ASP A 391 -33.65 23.65 1.24
CA ASP A 391 -33.55 25.10 1.41
C ASP A 391 -32.67 25.53 2.59
N VAL A 392 -31.87 26.59 2.42
CA VAL A 392 -31.75 27.65 3.43
C VAL A 392 -31.57 29.00 2.72
N ALA A 393 -32.47 29.92 3.03
CA ALA A 393 -32.52 31.29 2.55
C ALA A 393 -31.58 32.24 3.33
N ASP A 394 -31.24 33.31 2.62
CA ASP A 394 -30.52 34.51 3.00
C ASP A 394 -31.23 35.33 4.11
N ALA A 395 -30.46 35.92 5.03
CA ALA A 395 -30.84 37.08 5.81
C ALA A 395 -29.60 37.80 6.38
N THR A 396 -29.31 38.97 5.83
CA THR A 396 -28.40 39.99 6.36
C THR A 396 -29.02 40.86 7.45
N ASP A 397 -28.13 41.36 8.32
CA ASP A 397 -28.11 42.68 8.99
C ASP A 397 -28.69 42.82 10.42
N ALA A 398 -27.80 43.14 11.38
CA ALA A 398 -27.87 44.33 12.26
C ALA A 398 -27.00 44.16 13.52
N ALA A 399 -26.21 45.20 13.80
CA ALA A 399 -25.32 45.36 14.94
C ALA A 399 -26.04 45.63 16.27
N GLU A 400 -25.47 45.21 17.40
CA GLU A 400 -25.33 46.08 18.59
C GLU A 400 -24.29 45.55 19.60
N THR A 401 -23.62 46.51 20.22
CA THR A 401 -22.53 46.48 21.19
C THR A 401 -22.94 45.97 22.58
N ALA A 402 -22.06 45.23 23.27
CA ALA A 402 -21.92 45.32 24.73
C ALA A 402 -20.56 44.80 25.22
N GLU A 403 -19.80 45.73 25.77
CA GLU A 403 -18.54 45.63 26.50
C GLU A 403 -18.78 45.11 27.93
N ALA A 404 -18.02 44.10 28.38
CA ALA A 404 -17.67 43.90 29.80
C ALA A 404 -16.63 42.77 29.98
N ALA A 405 -15.50 43.11 30.58
CA ALA A 405 -14.54 42.22 31.24
C ALA A 405 -14.23 42.84 32.63
N PRO A 406 -13.46 42.20 33.53
CA PRO A 406 -13.52 40.81 34.00
C PRO A 406 -13.65 40.77 35.55
N GLU A 407 -14.11 39.65 36.14
CA GLU A 407 -14.00 39.42 37.58
C GLU A 407 -12.96 38.35 37.90
N THR A 408 -11.96 38.79 38.67
CA THR A 408 -10.90 38.03 39.34
C THR A 408 -11.43 37.39 40.62
N VAL A 409 -11.20 36.09 40.84
CA VAL A 409 -11.15 35.53 42.20
C VAL A 409 -9.95 34.59 42.30
N ALA A 410 -9.01 35.00 43.14
CA ALA A 410 -7.88 34.21 43.59
C ALA A 410 -8.29 33.28 44.74
N ALA A 411 -7.76 32.05 44.74
CA ALA A 411 -7.67 31.23 45.94
C ALA A 411 -6.44 30.30 45.81
N GLU A 412 -5.35 30.70 46.46
CA GLU A 412 -4.22 29.85 46.82
C GLU A 412 -4.59 29.03 48.07
N THR A 413 -4.27 27.73 48.08
CA THR A 413 -3.86 27.01 49.30
C THR A 413 -2.97 25.83 48.94
N GLU A 414 -1.75 25.86 49.46
CA GLU A 414 -0.71 24.82 49.41
C GLU A 414 -1.04 23.54 50.22
N PRO A 415 -0.33 22.42 49.98
CA PRO A 415 -0.66 21.09 50.52
C PRO A 415 0.04 20.81 51.86
N THR A 416 -0.61 20.04 52.75
CA THR A 416 0.02 19.53 53.99
C THR A 416 -0.01 17.99 54.05
N ALA A 417 1.21 17.44 53.92
CA ALA A 417 1.84 16.26 54.53
C ALA A 417 1.05 15.01 54.98
N ALA A 418 1.58 13.86 54.55
CA ALA A 418 1.31 12.49 55.00
C ALA A 418 1.81 12.18 56.43
N PRO A 419 1.22 11.19 57.13
CA PRO A 419 1.70 10.75 58.44
C PRO A 419 2.75 9.63 58.33
N GLN A 420 3.88 9.82 59.01
CA GLN A 420 4.89 8.79 59.32
C GLN A 420 4.40 7.94 60.51
N THR A 421 4.37 6.62 60.34
CA THR A 421 4.26 5.64 61.43
C THR A 421 5.67 5.28 61.92
N LYS A 422 5.85 5.31 63.25
CA LYS A 422 7.10 4.97 63.95
C LYS A 422 6.78 3.87 64.96
N ASP A 423 7.66 2.87 64.99
CA ASP A 423 7.64 1.66 65.81
C ASP A 423 7.54 1.89 67.34
N ALA A 424 6.79 0.97 68.00
CA ALA A 424 7.04 0.21 69.26
C ALA A 424 7.56 0.93 70.54
N PRO A 425 7.52 0.36 71.77
CA PRO A 425 7.26 -1.05 72.16
C PRO A 425 6.38 -1.30 73.40
N ALA A 426 5.89 -2.54 73.55
CA ALA A 426 5.94 -3.41 74.75
C ALA A 426 5.04 -4.64 74.53
#